data_AF-A0AAW5UIV2-F1
#
_entry.id   AF-A0AAW5UIV2-F1
#
_cell.length_a   1.000
_cell.length_b   1.000
_cell.length_c   1.000
_cell.angle_alpha   90.00
_cell.angle_beta   90.00
_cell.angle_gamma   90.00
#
_symmetry.space_group_name_H-M   'P 1'
#
loop_
_entity.id
_entity.type
_entity.pdbx_description
1 polymer ?
#
loop_
_entity_poly.entity_id
_entity_poly.type
_entity_poly.pdbx_seq_one_letter_code
_entity_poly.pdbx_strand_id
1 'polypeptide(L)'
;MIATPYYNIDLSKLQKNLASLCAAFETLWPNFQIGYSYKTNNLPWLVKWMHEQGVMAEVVSEPEYELATYVGNQPNNIILNGPHKGLSNLLLALKNGSIVNLDSFAEIDFIEENIKSFTHDIKVGLRINFDLEHECPGETIPGEEPGRFGFNLENGDFDKALNRLSHLQKVKVVGLHGHHSTRTKSLRIFNSEPTLKSKACLKCLYFTKIISDLCRYLEYFSYLYAINQTE
;
A
#
# COMPACT_ATOMS: atom_id res chain seq x y z
N MET A 1 -34.77 1.38 -24.59
CA MET A 1 -33.88 2.43 -24.03
C MET A 1 -33.54 2.05 -22.61
N ILE A 2 -32.28 2.22 -22.20
CA ILE A 2 -31.88 2.04 -20.79
C ILE A 2 -32.45 3.24 -20.02
N ALA A 3 -33.06 3.00 -18.85
CA ALA A 3 -33.64 4.04 -18.01
C ALA A 3 -32.56 4.88 -17.31
N THR A 4 -32.77 6.19 -17.19
CA THR A 4 -31.87 7.14 -16.51
C THR A 4 -32.39 7.51 -15.11
N PRO A 5 -31.49 7.78 -14.15
CA PRO A 5 -30.02 7.79 -14.28
C PRO A 5 -29.41 6.38 -14.22
N TYR A 6 -28.32 6.17 -14.96
CA TYR A 6 -27.51 4.95 -14.89
C TYR A 6 -26.02 5.29 -14.97
N TYR A 7 -25.18 4.41 -14.43
CA TYR A 7 -23.73 4.45 -14.59
C TYR A 7 -23.31 3.53 -15.72
N ASN A 8 -22.41 4.01 -16.59
CA ASN A 8 -21.82 3.21 -17.67
C ASN A 8 -20.31 3.03 -17.42
N ILE A 9 -19.83 1.78 -17.50
CA ILE A 9 -18.41 1.47 -17.44
C ILE A 9 -17.93 1.21 -18.87
N ASP A 10 -17.08 2.09 -19.39
CA ASP A 10 -16.40 1.87 -20.67
C ASP A 10 -15.25 0.86 -20.50
N LEU A 11 -15.54 -0.40 -20.79
CA LEU A 11 -14.58 -1.49 -20.68
C LEU A 11 -13.37 -1.31 -21.61
N SER A 12 -13.56 -0.74 -22.81
CA SER A 12 -12.44 -0.53 -23.75
C SER A 12 -11.45 0.49 -23.20
N LYS A 13 -11.96 1.56 -22.59
CA LYS A 13 -11.13 2.57 -21.91
C LYS A 13 -10.44 1.98 -20.68
N LEU A 14 -11.13 1.14 -19.91
CA LEU A 14 -10.56 0.46 -18.74
C LEU A 14 -9.38 -0.44 -19.13
N GLN A 15 -9.56 -1.28 -20.15
CA GLN A 15 -8.53 -2.14 -20.71
C GLN A 15 -7.32 -1.35 -21.20
N LYS A 16 -7.56 -0.27 -21.96
CA LYS A 16 -6.49 0.59 -22.47
C LYS A 16 -5.68 1.23 -21.34
N ASN A 17 -6.35 1.71 -20.30
CA ASN A 17 -5.68 2.33 -19.15
C ASN A 17 -4.83 1.32 -18.38
N LEU A 18 -5.36 0.12 -18.12
CA LEU A 18 -4.62 -0.94 -17.43
C LEU A 18 -3.39 -1.37 -18.25
N ALA A 19 -3.56 -1.62 -19.56
CA ALA A 19 -2.45 -1.98 -20.44
C ALA A 19 -1.36 -0.90 -20.51
N SER A 20 -1.77 0.38 -20.53
CA SER A 20 -0.84 1.50 -20.52
C SER A 20 -0.05 1.57 -19.20
N LEU A 21 -0.72 1.26 -18.08
CA LEU A 21 -0.06 1.18 -16.78
C LEU A 21 0.93 0.02 -16.72
N CYS A 22 0.54 -1.19 -17.15
CA CYS A 22 1.45 -2.34 -17.19
C CYS A 22 2.68 -2.05 -18.06
N ALA A 23 2.49 -1.56 -19.28
CA ALA A 23 3.60 -1.27 -20.20
C ALA A 23 4.61 -0.24 -19.64
N ALA A 24 4.11 0.75 -18.88
CA ALA A 24 4.97 1.76 -18.25
C ALA A 24 5.88 1.19 -17.15
N PHE A 25 5.46 0.12 -16.47
CA PHE A 25 6.21 -0.48 -15.36
C PHE A 25 6.99 -1.74 -15.77
N GLU A 26 6.46 -2.58 -16.67
CA GLU A 26 7.10 -3.83 -17.13
C GLU A 26 8.52 -3.63 -17.64
N THR A 27 8.76 -2.52 -18.33
CA THR A 27 10.05 -2.19 -18.94
C THR A 27 11.13 -1.82 -17.92
N LEU A 28 10.73 -1.31 -16.74
CA LEU A 28 11.63 -0.78 -15.72
C LEU A 28 11.69 -1.66 -14.45
N TRP A 29 10.63 -2.39 -14.16
CA TRP A 29 10.46 -3.17 -12.94
C TRP A 29 9.83 -4.53 -13.25
N PRO A 30 10.63 -5.59 -13.45
CA PRO A 30 10.13 -6.91 -13.83
C PRO A 30 9.22 -7.57 -12.78
N ASN A 31 9.30 -7.12 -11.51
CA ASN A 31 8.52 -7.67 -10.39
C ASN A 31 7.46 -6.66 -9.88
N PHE A 32 6.96 -5.76 -10.73
CA PHE A 32 5.89 -4.84 -10.32
C PHE A 32 4.57 -5.60 -10.14
N GLN A 33 3.71 -5.05 -9.29
CA GLN A 33 2.33 -5.51 -9.10
C GLN A 33 1.43 -4.28 -9.10
N ILE A 34 0.23 -4.42 -9.65
CA ILE A 34 -0.80 -3.38 -9.59
C ILE A 34 -1.82 -3.81 -8.54
N GLY A 35 -2.16 -2.91 -7.62
CA GLY A 35 -3.28 -3.07 -6.69
C GLY A 35 -4.42 -2.11 -7.05
N TYR A 36 -5.63 -2.63 -7.24
CA TYR A 36 -6.81 -1.80 -7.46
C TYR A 36 -7.47 -1.46 -6.12
N SER A 37 -7.65 -0.15 -5.87
CA SER A 37 -8.21 0.37 -4.62
C SER A 37 -9.72 0.29 -4.60
N TYR A 38 -10.27 -0.61 -3.78
CA TYR A 38 -11.72 -0.89 -3.75
C TYR A 38 -12.54 0.33 -3.34
N LYS A 39 -11.98 1.21 -2.51
CA LYS A 39 -12.63 2.47 -2.09
C LYS A 39 -12.99 3.40 -3.26
N THR A 40 -12.35 3.21 -4.42
CA THR A 40 -12.62 4.05 -5.61
C THR A 40 -13.90 3.63 -6.34
N ASN A 41 -14.13 2.32 -6.48
CA ASN A 41 -15.36 1.72 -6.97
C ASN A 41 -15.30 0.21 -6.71
N ASN A 42 -16.11 -0.27 -5.76
CA ASN A 42 -16.16 -1.66 -5.33
C ASN A 42 -17.31 -2.46 -5.99
N LEU A 43 -17.80 -2.03 -7.16
CA LEU A 43 -18.81 -2.80 -7.90
C LEU A 43 -18.30 -4.24 -8.13
N PRO A 44 -19.01 -5.29 -7.67
CA PRO A 44 -18.51 -6.66 -7.70
C PRO A 44 -18.02 -7.12 -9.07
N TRP A 45 -18.72 -6.73 -10.15
CA TRP A 45 -18.29 -7.03 -11.51
C TRP A 45 -16.93 -6.39 -11.86
N LEU A 46 -16.71 -5.13 -11.48
CA LEU A 46 -15.48 -4.40 -11.79
C LEU A 46 -14.28 -4.98 -11.02
N VAL A 47 -14.45 -5.22 -9.72
CA VAL A 47 -13.35 -5.77 -8.90
C VAL A 47 -13.03 -7.22 -9.26
N LYS A 48 -14.04 -8.00 -9.65
CA LYS A 48 -13.83 -9.34 -10.22
C LYS A 48 -13.07 -9.27 -11.54
N TRP A 49 -13.48 -8.36 -12.43
CA TRP A 49 -12.79 -8.15 -13.71
C TRP A 49 -11.32 -7.76 -13.50
N MET A 50 -11.02 -6.85 -12.56
CA MET A 50 -9.64 -6.49 -12.20
C MET A 50 -8.84 -7.71 -11.71
N HIS A 51 -9.43 -8.51 -10.82
CA HIS A 51 -8.81 -9.75 -10.36
C HIS A 51 -8.50 -10.72 -11.52
N GLU A 52 -9.42 -10.88 -12.47
CA GLU A 52 -9.22 -11.71 -13.68
C GLU A 52 -8.10 -11.17 -14.59
N GLN A 53 -7.75 -9.89 -14.49
CA GLN A 53 -6.58 -9.31 -15.18
C GLN A 53 -5.26 -9.47 -14.39
N GLY A 54 -5.26 -10.18 -13.26
CA GLY A 54 -4.08 -10.36 -12.41
C GLY A 54 -3.76 -9.18 -11.52
N VAL A 55 -4.71 -8.24 -11.33
CA VAL A 55 -4.54 -7.10 -10.43
C VAL A 55 -4.85 -7.52 -8.99
N MET A 56 -4.01 -7.09 -8.05
CA MET A 56 -4.20 -7.32 -6.62
C MET A 56 -5.39 -6.50 -6.09
N ALA A 57 -6.09 -7.00 -5.07
CA ALA A 57 -7.09 -6.23 -4.36
C ALA A 57 -6.41 -5.35 -3.29
N GLU A 58 -6.58 -4.04 -3.36
CA GLU A 58 -6.20 -3.11 -2.30
C GLU A 58 -7.46 -2.68 -1.54
N VAL A 59 -7.53 -3.06 -0.27
CA VAL A 59 -8.72 -2.91 0.57
C VAL A 59 -8.36 -2.18 1.86
N VAL A 60 -9.27 -1.38 2.39
CA VAL A 60 -9.05 -0.57 3.61
C VAL A 60 -10.01 -0.93 4.75
N SER A 61 -10.91 -1.90 4.53
CA SER A 61 -11.96 -2.26 5.49
C SER A 61 -12.33 -3.75 5.44
N GLU A 62 -12.99 -4.23 6.48
CA GLU A 62 -13.50 -5.61 6.56
C GLU A 62 -14.52 -5.94 5.45
N PRO A 63 -15.54 -5.10 5.16
CA PRO A 63 -16.45 -5.37 4.04
C PRO A 63 -15.76 -5.44 2.67
N GLU A 64 -14.71 -4.65 2.44
CA GLU A 64 -13.94 -4.72 1.20
C GLU A 64 -13.08 -5.98 1.13
N TYR A 65 -12.50 -6.42 2.26
CA TYR A 65 -11.77 -7.67 2.35
C TYR A 65 -12.69 -8.88 2.10
N GLU A 66 -13.87 -8.89 2.72
CA GLU A 66 -14.92 -9.88 2.46
C GLU A 66 -15.34 -9.88 1.00
N LEU A 67 -15.55 -8.70 0.40
CA LEU A 67 -15.87 -8.60 -1.02
C LEU A 67 -14.74 -9.16 -1.89
N ALA A 68 -13.48 -8.84 -1.59
CA ALA A 68 -12.33 -9.33 -2.35
C ALA A 68 -12.27 -10.86 -2.37
N THR A 69 -12.44 -11.49 -1.20
CA THR A 69 -12.50 -12.95 -1.09
C THR A 69 -13.75 -13.54 -1.76
N TYR A 70 -14.92 -12.90 -1.60
CA TYR A 70 -16.17 -13.32 -2.22
C TYR A 70 -16.10 -13.37 -3.75
N VAL A 71 -15.41 -12.41 -4.39
CA VAL A 71 -15.23 -12.40 -5.85
C VAL A 71 -14.08 -13.29 -6.35
N GLY A 72 -13.43 -14.04 -5.45
CA GLY A 72 -12.46 -15.08 -5.80
C GLY A 72 -10.99 -14.71 -5.62
N ASN A 73 -10.66 -13.53 -5.07
CA ASN A 73 -9.26 -13.23 -4.77
C ASN A 73 -8.71 -14.23 -3.75
N GLN A 74 -7.56 -14.80 -4.07
CA GLN A 74 -6.78 -15.53 -3.09
C GLN A 74 -6.22 -14.53 -2.06
N PRO A 75 -6.11 -14.90 -0.77
CA PRO A 75 -5.60 -13.99 0.27
C PRO A 75 -4.23 -13.38 -0.06
N ASN A 76 -3.31 -14.16 -0.63
CA ASN A 76 -2.00 -13.68 -1.07
C ASN A 76 -2.05 -12.65 -2.24
N ASN A 77 -3.22 -12.40 -2.83
CA ASN A 77 -3.49 -11.36 -3.81
C ASN A 77 -4.20 -10.14 -3.20
N ILE A 78 -4.27 -10.04 -1.86
CA ILE A 78 -4.95 -8.95 -1.14
C ILE A 78 -3.94 -8.16 -0.31
N ILE A 79 -3.97 -6.84 -0.47
CA ILE A 79 -3.25 -5.85 0.34
C ILE A 79 -4.27 -5.17 1.25
N LEU A 80 -4.16 -5.40 2.55
CA LEU A 80 -4.98 -4.75 3.57
C LEU A 80 -4.27 -3.48 4.09
N ASN A 81 -4.89 -2.34 3.84
CA ASN A 81 -4.56 -1.02 4.33
C ASN A 81 -5.56 -0.54 5.39
N GLY A 82 -5.42 0.72 5.79
CA GLY A 82 -6.36 1.41 6.67
C GLY A 82 -5.71 1.77 8.01
N PRO A 83 -5.95 2.99 8.54
CA PRO A 83 -5.34 3.44 9.79
C PRO A 83 -5.97 2.83 11.05
N HIS A 84 -7.13 2.17 10.89
CA HIS A 84 -7.84 1.54 11.99
C HIS A 84 -8.45 0.21 11.53
N LYS A 85 -7.64 -0.85 11.55
CA LYS A 85 -8.07 -2.19 11.18
C LYS A 85 -8.73 -2.87 12.38
N GLY A 86 -9.88 -3.50 12.17
CA GLY A 86 -10.46 -4.39 13.16
C GLY A 86 -9.48 -5.53 13.48
N LEU A 87 -9.20 -5.78 14.75
CA LEU A 87 -8.16 -6.76 15.17
C LEU A 87 -8.47 -8.18 14.68
N SER A 88 -9.75 -8.56 14.60
CA SER A 88 -10.20 -9.81 14.01
C SER A 88 -9.83 -9.91 12.52
N ASN A 89 -10.12 -8.87 11.75
CA ASN A 89 -9.81 -8.80 10.32
C ASN A 89 -8.30 -8.77 10.07
N LEU A 90 -7.54 -8.01 10.87
CA LEU A 90 -6.08 -7.99 10.82
C LEU A 90 -5.50 -9.39 11.06
N LEU A 91 -5.96 -10.08 12.12
CA LEU A 91 -5.51 -11.44 12.44
C LEU A 91 -5.84 -12.43 11.32
N LEU A 92 -7.07 -12.35 10.79
CA LEU A 92 -7.54 -13.20 9.69
C LEU A 92 -6.71 -12.98 8.42
N ALA A 93 -6.47 -11.72 8.04
CA ALA A 93 -5.67 -11.37 6.88
C ALA A 93 -4.24 -11.91 6.98
N LEU A 94 -3.58 -11.72 8.13
CA LEU A 94 -2.24 -12.24 8.38
C LEU A 94 -2.21 -13.78 8.33
N LYS A 95 -3.16 -14.46 8.98
CA LYS A 95 -3.25 -15.93 9.00
C LYS A 95 -3.57 -16.54 7.64
N ASN A 96 -4.23 -15.79 6.76
CA ASN A 96 -4.55 -16.27 5.42
C ASN A 96 -3.43 -15.98 4.41
N GLY A 97 -2.38 -15.25 4.80
CA GLY A 97 -1.24 -14.94 3.95
C GLY A 97 -1.41 -13.67 3.11
N SER A 98 -2.39 -12.83 3.44
CA SER A 98 -2.54 -11.50 2.87
C SER A 98 -1.41 -10.59 3.34
N ILE A 99 -1.14 -9.56 2.54
CA ILE A 99 -0.18 -8.53 2.88
C ILE A 99 -0.90 -7.48 3.73
N VAL A 100 -0.41 -7.19 4.93
CA VAL A 100 -1.00 -6.16 5.79
C VAL A 100 -0.02 -4.99 5.95
N ASN A 101 -0.40 -3.82 5.46
CA ASN A 101 0.34 -2.58 5.69
C ASN A 101 0.03 -2.05 7.08
N LEU A 102 1.01 -2.11 7.98
CA LEU A 102 0.87 -1.62 9.35
C LEU A 102 0.90 -0.09 9.39
N ASP A 103 0.01 0.51 10.17
CA ASP A 103 -0.20 1.96 10.24
C ASP A 103 0.18 2.53 11.62
N SER A 104 0.24 1.71 12.67
CA SER A 104 0.49 2.17 14.04
C SER A 104 1.20 1.13 14.91
N PHE A 105 1.79 1.59 16.03
CA PHE A 105 2.40 0.70 17.02
C PHE A 105 1.39 -0.27 17.67
N ALA A 106 0.12 0.12 17.79
CA ALA A 106 -0.91 -0.76 18.33
C ALA A 106 -1.11 -2.03 17.48
N GLU A 107 -0.94 -1.93 16.16
CA GLU A 107 -0.97 -3.11 15.27
C GLU A 107 0.26 -4.00 15.45
N ILE A 108 1.43 -3.41 15.78
CA ILE A 108 2.64 -4.16 16.14
C ILE A 108 2.46 -4.87 17.48
N ASP A 109 1.96 -4.16 18.50
CA ASP A 109 1.66 -4.71 19.82
C ASP A 109 0.74 -5.94 19.69
N PHE A 110 -0.33 -5.81 18.89
CA PHE A 110 -1.25 -6.91 18.63
C PHE A 110 -0.56 -8.12 17.95
N ILE A 111 0.33 -7.89 16.98
CA ILE A 111 1.09 -8.97 16.33
C ILE A 111 2.00 -9.67 17.35
N GLU A 112 2.68 -8.92 18.21
CA GLU A 112 3.57 -9.46 19.25
C GLU A 112 2.78 -10.34 20.23
N GLU A 113 1.61 -9.88 20.69
CA GLU A 113 0.71 -10.65 21.57
C GLU A 113 0.23 -11.95 20.91
N ASN A 114 0.02 -11.94 19.60
CA ASN A 114 -0.55 -13.06 18.84
C ASN A 114 0.50 -13.89 18.08
N ILE A 115 1.80 -13.65 18.27
CA ILE A 115 2.88 -14.24 17.45
C ILE A 115 2.87 -15.77 17.45
N LYS A 116 2.46 -16.38 18.57
CA LYS A 116 2.38 -17.83 18.74
C LYS A 116 1.24 -18.47 17.95
N SER A 117 0.23 -17.68 17.58
CA SER A 117 -0.96 -18.15 16.85
C SER A 117 -0.74 -18.34 15.35
N PHE A 118 0.35 -17.80 14.80
CA PHE A 118 0.70 -17.95 13.39
C PHE A 118 1.45 -19.27 13.15
N THR A 119 0.97 -20.06 12.19
CA THR A 119 1.56 -21.37 11.83
C THR A 119 2.58 -21.27 10.70
N HIS A 120 2.66 -20.12 10.02
CA HIS A 120 3.61 -19.81 8.96
C HIS A 120 4.13 -18.37 9.11
N ASP A 121 5.10 -18.00 8.26
CA ASP A 121 5.59 -16.63 8.19
C ASP A 121 4.47 -15.69 7.68
N ILE A 122 4.27 -14.57 8.35
CA ILE A 122 3.32 -13.53 7.94
C ILE A 122 4.03 -12.38 7.24
N LYS A 123 3.34 -11.77 6.28
CA LYS A 123 3.87 -10.69 5.44
C LYS A 123 3.26 -9.37 5.85
N VAL A 124 4.11 -8.43 6.26
CA VAL A 124 3.69 -7.08 6.64
C VAL A 124 4.39 -6.04 5.79
N GLY A 125 3.68 -4.96 5.46
CA GLY A 125 4.29 -3.72 5.00
C GLY A 125 4.29 -2.69 6.11
N LEU A 126 5.12 -1.65 5.98
CA LEU A 126 5.08 -0.48 6.85
C LEU A 126 4.55 0.71 6.06
N ARG A 127 3.43 1.29 6.49
CA ARG A 127 3.04 2.60 6.01
C ARG A 127 3.97 3.63 6.61
N ILE A 128 4.58 4.45 5.77
CA ILE A 128 5.46 5.53 6.20
C ILE A 128 4.85 6.88 5.88
N ASN A 129 5.25 7.88 6.66
CA ASN A 129 5.05 9.27 6.33
C ASN A 129 6.37 10.02 6.52
N PHE A 130 6.51 11.14 5.83
CA PHE A 130 7.68 12.00 5.84
C PHE A 130 7.25 13.44 5.56
N ASP A 131 8.13 14.39 5.81
CA ASP A 131 7.88 15.81 5.57
C ASP A 131 7.91 16.14 4.07
N LEU A 132 6.81 15.81 3.39
CA LEU A 132 6.65 16.09 1.96
C LEU A 132 6.57 17.59 1.68
N GLU A 133 6.08 18.41 2.61
CA GLU A 133 6.01 19.86 2.41
C GLU A 133 7.40 20.48 2.40
N HIS A 134 8.31 20.02 3.27
CA HIS A 134 9.72 20.43 3.22
C HIS A 134 10.40 19.99 1.90
N GLU A 135 10.17 18.77 1.44
CA GLU A 135 10.77 18.25 0.20
C GLU A 135 10.14 18.85 -1.08
N CYS A 136 8.86 19.21 -1.03
CA CYS A 136 8.07 19.73 -2.15
C CYS A 136 7.13 20.85 -1.68
N PRO A 137 7.68 22.07 -1.41
CA PRO A 137 6.88 23.17 -0.87
C PRO A 137 5.69 23.54 -1.77
N GLY A 138 4.53 23.72 -1.13
CA GLY A 138 3.26 24.06 -1.76
C GLY A 138 2.51 22.89 -2.38
N GLU A 139 3.03 21.66 -2.29
CA GLU A 139 2.40 20.48 -2.91
C GLU A 139 1.49 19.71 -1.94
N THR A 140 1.63 19.89 -0.61
CA THR A 140 0.76 19.21 0.34
C THR A 140 -0.53 20.01 0.59
N ILE A 141 -1.64 19.30 0.84
CA ILE A 141 -2.91 19.93 1.24
C ILE A 141 -2.85 20.39 2.71
N PRO A 142 -2.32 19.58 3.65
CA PRO A 142 -2.22 19.98 5.06
C PRO A 142 -1.13 21.04 5.33
N GLY A 143 -0.23 21.32 4.38
CA GLY A 143 0.89 22.21 4.60
C GLY A 143 1.93 21.58 5.54
N GLU A 144 2.32 22.32 6.57
CA GLU A 144 3.31 21.89 7.57
C GLU A 144 2.74 20.90 8.61
N GLU A 145 1.46 20.55 8.55
CA GLU A 145 0.90 19.56 9.47
C GLU A 145 1.49 18.17 9.22
N PRO A 146 2.05 17.51 10.24
CA PRO A 146 2.66 16.20 10.08
C PRO A 146 1.63 15.15 9.67
N GLY A 147 2.08 14.20 8.85
CA GLY A 147 1.25 13.07 8.43
C GLY A 147 0.77 12.26 9.62
N ARG A 148 -0.56 12.14 9.78
CA ARG A 148 -1.18 11.42 10.91
C ARG A 148 -1.26 9.90 10.77
N PHE A 149 -0.78 9.35 9.67
CA PHE A 149 -0.92 7.93 9.33
C PHE A 149 0.42 7.28 9.04
N GLY A 150 0.63 6.06 9.52
CA GLY A 150 1.90 5.36 9.37
C GLY A 150 2.99 5.88 10.30
N PHE A 151 4.19 5.34 10.10
CA PHE A 151 5.38 5.63 10.90
C PHE A 151 6.19 6.76 10.27
N ASN A 152 6.46 7.80 11.05
CA ASN A 152 7.22 8.95 10.58
C ASN A 152 8.72 8.62 10.46
N LEU A 153 9.34 9.09 9.38
CA LEU A 153 10.76 8.85 9.10
C LEU A 153 11.66 9.76 9.95
N GLU A 154 11.27 11.01 10.17
CA GLU A 154 12.10 12.03 10.80
C GLU A 154 12.18 11.93 12.32
N ASN A 155 11.11 11.44 12.97
CA ASN A 155 11.00 11.34 14.43
C ASN A 155 11.49 9.99 15.00
N GLY A 156 11.96 9.09 14.12
CA GLY A 156 12.47 7.76 14.46
C GLY A 156 11.40 6.68 14.70
N ASP A 157 10.13 6.93 14.46
CA ASP A 157 9.07 5.92 14.64
C ASP A 157 9.20 4.77 13.65
N PHE A 158 9.60 5.06 12.41
CA PHE A 158 9.90 4.02 11.43
C PHE A 158 11.00 3.07 11.91
N ASP A 159 12.12 3.62 12.42
CA ASP A 159 13.24 2.82 12.91
C ASP A 159 12.83 1.96 14.12
N LYS A 160 12.04 2.51 15.04
CA LYS A 160 11.49 1.75 16.18
C LYS A 160 10.58 0.61 15.71
N ALA A 161 9.66 0.88 14.79
CA ALA A 161 8.74 -0.12 14.26
C ALA A 161 9.49 -1.25 13.57
N LEU A 162 10.45 -0.90 12.71
CA LEU A 162 11.28 -1.86 11.99
C LEU A 162 12.14 -2.70 12.95
N ASN A 163 12.75 -2.08 13.96
CA ASN A 163 13.54 -2.79 14.96
C ASN A 163 12.68 -3.83 15.71
N ARG A 164 11.49 -3.45 16.20
CA ARG A 164 10.56 -4.39 16.86
C ARG A 164 10.22 -5.57 15.98
N LEU A 165 9.79 -5.32 14.74
CA LEU A 165 9.38 -6.37 13.80
C LEU A 165 10.57 -7.29 13.43
N SER A 166 11.79 -6.76 13.35
CA SER A 166 12.99 -7.56 13.03
C SER A 166 13.33 -8.61 14.09
N HIS A 167 12.85 -8.44 15.32
CA HIS A 167 13.03 -9.40 16.40
C HIS A 167 11.99 -10.53 16.41
N LEU A 168 10.99 -10.49 15.52
CA LEU A 168 9.92 -11.48 15.44
C LEU A 168 10.21 -12.52 14.34
N GLN A 169 10.56 -13.74 14.74
CA GLN A 169 11.01 -14.81 13.82
C GLN A 169 10.01 -15.18 12.71
N LYS A 170 8.70 -14.94 12.90
CA LYS A 170 7.64 -15.28 11.94
C LYS A 170 7.13 -14.08 11.14
N VAL A 171 7.74 -12.90 11.29
CA VAL A 171 7.27 -11.69 10.63
C VAL A 171 8.26 -11.27 9.56
N LYS A 172 7.78 -11.14 8.32
CA LYS A 172 8.56 -10.63 7.20
C LYS A 172 8.04 -9.27 6.80
N VAL A 173 8.89 -8.26 6.96
CA VAL A 173 8.65 -6.92 6.40
C VAL A 173 8.94 -6.99 4.90
N VAL A 174 7.89 -7.01 4.08
CA VAL A 174 7.93 -7.25 2.64
C VAL A 174 7.67 -6.00 1.80
N GLY A 175 7.31 -4.88 2.43
CA GLY A 175 6.97 -3.66 1.69
C GLY A 175 7.06 -2.38 2.51
N LEU A 176 7.27 -1.29 1.80
CA LEU A 176 6.98 0.06 2.29
C LEU A 176 5.75 0.58 1.54
N HIS A 177 4.89 1.29 2.26
CA HIS A 177 3.68 1.89 1.71
C HIS A 177 3.70 3.41 1.95
N GLY A 178 3.54 4.17 0.88
CA GLY A 178 3.38 5.62 0.92
C GLY A 178 2.01 6.01 0.38
N HIS A 179 1.34 6.94 1.06
CA HIS A 179 0.10 7.53 0.58
C HIS A 179 0.03 9.00 0.98
N HIS A 180 0.17 9.87 -0.02
CA HIS A 180 0.17 11.31 0.17
C HIS A 180 -0.92 11.96 -0.68
N SER A 181 -1.67 12.86 -0.04
CA SER A 181 -2.62 13.73 -0.74
C SER A 181 -1.91 15.00 -1.13
N THR A 182 -1.83 15.26 -2.44
CA THR A 182 -1.12 16.42 -2.97
C THR A 182 -2.02 17.26 -3.85
N ARG A 183 -1.59 18.50 -4.10
CA ARG A 183 -2.31 19.45 -4.96
C ARG A 183 -2.11 19.14 -6.44
N THR A 184 -0.90 18.73 -6.84
CA THR A 184 -0.58 18.43 -8.24
C THR A 184 -0.08 17.00 -8.43
N LYS A 185 0.03 16.56 -9.70
CA LYS A 185 0.68 15.31 -10.13
C LYS A 185 2.14 15.53 -10.55
N SER A 186 2.82 16.52 -9.97
CA SER A 186 4.18 16.87 -10.39
C SER A 186 5.14 15.70 -10.24
N LEU A 187 6.00 15.47 -11.23
CA LEU A 187 7.09 14.48 -11.16
C LEU A 187 8.04 14.75 -9.97
N ARG A 188 8.11 15.99 -9.47
CA ARG A 188 8.90 16.34 -8.29
C ARG A 188 8.46 15.55 -7.05
N ILE A 189 7.15 15.36 -6.88
CA ILE A 189 6.57 14.62 -5.75
C ILE A 189 6.93 13.14 -5.85
N PHE A 190 6.85 12.57 -7.04
CA PHE A 190 7.28 11.18 -7.26
C PHE A 190 8.79 11.01 -7.00
N ASN A 191 9.61 12.01 -7.30
CA ASN A 191 11.04 11.98 -7.05
C ASN A 191 11.41 12.21 -5.57
N SER A 192 10.59 12.94 -4.80
CA SER A 192 10.83 13.17 -3.37
C SER A 192 10.47 11.97 -2.50
N GLU A 193 9.56 11.12 -2.99
CA GLU A 193 8.98 9.99 -2.29
C GLU A 193 10.02 8.94 -1.83
N PRO A 194 10.18 8.70 -0.51
CA PRO A 194 11.15 7.74 0.04
C PRO A 194 10.92 6.30 -0.42
N THR A 195 9.65 5.87 -0.59
CA THR A 195 9.34 4.52 -1.10
C THR A 195 9.92 4.31 -2.50
N LEU A 196 9.92 5.33 -3.35
CA LEU A 196 10.50 5.32 -4.70
C LEU A 196 12.03 5.56 -4.68
N LYS A 197 12.52 6.44 -3.79
CA LYS A 197 13.96 6.68 -3.59
C LYS A 197 14.70 5.43 -3.09
N SER A 198 14.05 4.53 -2.33
CA SER A 198 14.68 3.31 -1.80
C SER A 198 15.20 2.33 -2.87
N LYS A 199 14.59 2.33 -4.07
CA LYS A 199 15.08 1.59 -5.26
C LYS A 199 15.94 2.43 -6.20
N ALA A 200 15.67 3.73 -6.31
CA ALA A 200 16.41 4.63 -7.22
C ALA A 200 17.73 5.16 -6.65
N CYS A 201 17.90 5.19 -5.32
CA CYS A 201 19.02 5.85 -4.65
C CYS A 201 19.75 4.91 -3.69
N LEU A 202 20.65 4.11 -4.26
CA LEU A 202 21.77 3.44 -3.55
C LEU A 202 22.79 4.44 -2.95
N LYS A 203 22.47 5.75 -2.85
CA LYS A 203 23.42 6.84 -2.50
C LYS A 203 23.06 7.67 -1.27
N CYS A 204 21.98 7.39 -0.53
CA CYS A 204 21.80 7.99 0.79
C CYS A 204 22.52 7.13 1.86
N LEU A 205 23.65 7.62 2.37
CA LEU A 205 24.54 6.87 3.27
C LEU A 205 23.89 6.38 4.58
N TYR A 206 22.81 7.03 5.04
CA TYR A 206 22.03 6.57 6.21
C TYR A 206 21.02 5.45 5.87
N PHE A 207 20.62 5.35 4.59
CA PHE A 207 19.65 4.40 4.04
C PHE A 207 20.28 3.08 3.57
N THR A 208 21.59 3.08 3.26
CA THR A 208 22.27 1.93 2.64
C THR A 208 22.42 0.69 3.53
N LYS A 209 22.44 0.82 4.86
CA LYS A 209 22.73 -0.33 5.74
C LYS A 209 21.50 -1.16 6.10
N ILE A 210 20.35 -0.50 6.28
CA ILE A 210 19.09 -1.14 6.67
C ILE A 210 18.37 -1.68 5.42
N ILE A 211 18.39 -0.93 4.30
CA ILE A 211 17.72 -1.34 3.07
C ILE A 211 18.54 -2.30 2.20
N SER A 212 19.88 -2.35 2.28
CA SER A 212 20.66 -3.35 1.53
C SER A 212 20.31 -4.80 1.92
N ASP A 213 19.90 -5.03 3.17
CA ASP A 213 19.43 -6.34 3.60
C ASP A 213 17.92 -6.52 3.39
N LEU A 214 17.09 -5.47 3.58
CA LEU A 214 15.64 -5.52 3.29
C LEU A 214 15.31 -5.65 1.81
N CYS A 215 16.05 -5.01 0.89
CA CYS A 215 15.81 -5.09 -0.56
C CYS A 215 15.94 -6.51 -1.12
N ARG A 216 16.57 -7.45 -0.39
CA ARG A 216 16.58 -8.88 -0.76
C ARG A 216 15.27 -9.59 -0.41
N TYR A 217 14.44 -9.01 0.46
CA TYR A 217 13.21 -9.59 1.01
C TYR A 217 11.93 -8.77 0.73
N LEU A 218 12.04 -7.56 0.17
CA LEU A 218 10.88 -6.75 -0.22
C LEU A 218 10.20 -7.35 -1.45
N GLU A 219 8.95 -7.78 -1.30
CA GLU A 219 8.14 -8.39 -2.35
C GLU A 219 7.32 -7.35 -3.14
N TYR A 220 7.01 -6.18 -2.58
CA TYR A 220 6.31 -5.10 -3.29
C TYR A 220 6.59 -3.70 -2.75
N PHE A 221 6.30 -2.70 -3.58
CA PHE A 221 6.13 -1.30 -3.18
C PHE A 221 4.72 -0.89 -3.58
N SER A 222 3.97 -0.27 -2.66
CA SER A 222 2.61 0.20 -2.95
C SER A 222 2.54 1.70 -2.76
N TYR A 223 2.11 2.39 -3.82
CA TYR A 223 1.95 3.83 -3.81
C TYR A 223 0.57 4.18 -4.35
N LEU A 224 -0.21 4.93 -3.58
CA LEU A 224 -1.54 5.39 -3.98
C LEU A 224 -1.54 6.91 -4.00
N TYR A 225 -1.95 7.51 -5.13
CA TYR A 225 -2.16 8.95 -5.25
C TYR A 225 -3.66 9.24 -5.18
N ALA A 226 -4.09 10.02 -4.20
CA ALA A 226 -5.45 10.56 -4.17
C ALA A 226 -5.37 12.07 -4.41
N ILE A 227 -6.12 12.54 -5.41
CA ILE A 227 -6.29 13.97 -5.68
C ILE A 227 -7.64 14.36 -5.14
N ASN A 228 -7.68 15.39 -4.31
CA ASN A 228 -8.91 16.15 -4.15
C ASN A 228 -9.14 16.89 -5.46
N GLN A 229 -10.06 16.40 -6.28
CA GLN A 229 -10.67 17.25 -7.30
C GLN A 229 -11.58 18.22 -6.56
N THR A 230 -10.99 19.31 -6.04
CA THR A 230 -11.73 20.53 -5.80
C THR A 230 -11.68 21.34 -7.09
N GLU A 231 -12.62 21.06 -7.98
CA GLU A 231 -13.29 22.09 -8.77
C GLU A 231 -14.70 22.26 -8.21
#